data_AF-D2PH30-F1
#
_entry.id   AF-D2PH30-F1
#
_cell.length_a   1.000
_cell.length_b   1.000
_cell.length_c   1.000
_cell.angle_alpha   90.00
_cell.angle_beta   90.00
_cell.angle_gamma   90.00
#
_symmetry.space_group_name_H-M   'P 1'
#
loop_
_entity.id
_entity.type
_entity.pdbx_description
1 polymer ?
#
loop_
_entity_poly.entity_id
_entity_poly.type
_entity_poly.pdbx_seq_one_letter_code
_entity_poly.pdbx_strand_id
1 'polypeptide(L)' 'MITPGLPHQNNTQQIGYKLLSILDFQGKKAENVKKTLISTCLWNDPIENKSSAYNVSPQTVRNYAEEQGVEVVEKLLQ' A
#
# COMPACT_ATOMS: atom_id res chain seq x y z
N MET A 1 23.51 21.22 24.62
CA MET A 1 23.42 20.19 23.56
C MET A 1 21.99 20.20 23.04
N ILE A 2 21.78 20.74 21.84
CA ILE A 2 20.47 20.68 21.17
C ILE A 2 20.54 19.43 20.29
N THR A 3 19.85 18.37 20.68
CA THR A 3 19.64 17.23 19.80
C THR A 3 18.80 17.73 18.63
N PRO A 4 19.28 17.69 17.37
CA PRO A 4 18.43 18.02 16.25
C PRO A 4 17.36 16.94 16.20
N GLY A 5 16.14 17.27 16.62
CA GLY A 5 14.99 16.41 16.45
C GLY A 5 14.85 16.12 14.97
N LEU A 6 15.16 14.89 14.56
CA LEU A 6 14.91 14.38 13.22
C LEU A 6 13.42 14.58 12.92
N PRO A 7 13.02 15.41 11.94
CA PRO A 7 11.61 15.68 11.68
C PRO A 7 10.88 14.52 10.95
N HIS A 8 11.40 13.29 10.96
CA HIS A 8 11.05 12.27 9.96
C HIS A 8 10.77 10.86 10.50
N GLN A 9 10.53 10.67 11.79
CA GLN A 9 10.20 9.34 12.34
C GLN A 9 8.78 8.85 11.99
N ASN A 10 7.93 9.66 11.34
CA ASN A 10 6.53 9.30 11.06
C ASN A 10 6.12 9.39 9.57
N ASN A 11 7.07 9.55 8.63
CA ASN A 11 6.72 9.70 7.20
C ASN A 11 6.15 8.42 6.60
N THR A 12 6.77 7.26 6.84
CA THR A 12 6.37 6.00 6.17
C THR A 12 4.97 5.55 6.58
N GLN A 13 4.61 5.69 7.86
CA GLN A 13 3.27 5.36 8.33
C GLN A 13 2.22 6.32 7.77
N GLN A 14 2.49 7.64 7.79
CA GLN A 14 1.58 8.64 7.23
C GLN A 14 1.40 8.48 5.71
N ILE A 15 2.48 8.19 4.98
CA ILE A 15 2.43 7.87 3.55
C ILE A 15 1.59 6.60 3.34
N GLY A 16 1.81 5.56 4.16
CA GLY A 16 1.01 4.33 4.12
C GLY A 16 -0.48 4.57 4.35
N TYR A 17 -0.86 5.36 5.36
CA TYR A 17 -2.26 5.71 5.61
C TYR A 17 -2.88 6.55 4.50
N LYS A 18 -2.14 7.52 3.95
CA LYS A 18 -2.61 8.34 2.83
C LYS A 18 -2.85 7.48 1.59
N LEU A 19 -1.92 6.59 1.24
CA LEU A 19 -2.08 5.63 0.14
C LEU A 19 -3.28 4.70 0.38
N LEU A 20 -3.47 4.21 1.62
CA LEU A 20 -4.58 3.31 1.96
C LEU A 20 -5.93 4.00 1.74
N SER A 21 -6.00 5.30 2.02
CA SER A 21 -7.20 6.11 1.83
C SER A 21 -7.52 6.40 0.35
N ILE A 22 -6.53 6.32 -0.54
CA ILE A 22 -6.70 6.57 -1.98
C ILE A 22 -7.11 5.29 -2.71
N LEU A 23 -6.65 4.12 -2.23
CA LEU A 23 -7.04 2.83 -2.76
C LEU A 23 -8.50 2.51 -2.38
N ASP A 24 -9.44 2.67 -3.31
CA ASP A 24 -10.86 2.33 -3.09
C ASP A 24 -11.25 0.92 -3.55
N PHE A 25 -10.42 -0.08 -3.23
CA PHE A 25 -10.80 -1.46 -3.54
C PHE A 25 -12.05 -1.87 -2.74
N GLN A 26 -13.02 -2.45 -3.44
CA GLN A 26 -14.27 -2.95 -2.89
C GLN A 26 -14.24 -4.48 -2.70
N GLY A 27 -14.87 -4.99 -1.64
CA GLY A 27 -15.05 -6.44 -1.40
C GLY A 27 -14.31 -7.03 -0.20
N LYS A 28 -14.61 -8.29 0.14
CA LYS A 28 -14.13 -8.96 1.37
C LYS A 28 -12.60 -9.09 1.47
N LYS A 29 -11.89 -9.17 0.34
CA LYS A 29 -10.42 -9.29 0.30
C LYS A 29 -9.70 -7.98 0.01
N ALA A 30 -10.45 -6.91 -0.29
CA ALA A 30 -9.91 -5.64 -0.73
C ALA A 30 -8.94 -5.03 0.28
N GLU A 31 -9.29 -5.00 1.57
CA GLU A 31 -8.45 -4.40 2.61
C GLU A 31 -7.07 -5.08 2.70
N ASN A 32 -7.03 -6.42 2.63
CA ASN A 32 -5.77 -7.16 2.69
C ASN A 32 -4.94 -6.96 1.42
N VAL A 33 -5.59 -6.80 0.26
CA VAL A 33 -4.90 -6.43 -0.98
C VAL A 33 -4.28 -5.03 -0.87
N LYS A 34 -5.02 -4.03 -0.35
CA LYS A 34 -4.49 -2.67 -0.13
C LYS A 34 -3.26 -2.68 0.77
N LYS A 35 -3.34 -3.37 1.91
CA LYS A 35 -2.23 -3.51 2.87
C LYS A 35 -1.02 -4.22 2.25
N THR A 36 -1.27 -5.23 1.41
CA THR A 36 -0.21 -5.93 0.67
C THR A 36 0.49 -4.99 -0.31
N LEU A 37 -0.24 -4.29 -1.18
CA LEU A 37 0.35 -3.37 -2.18
C LEU A 37 1.15 -2.26 -1.51
N ILE A 38 0.58 -1.62 -0.49
CA ILE A 38 1.25 -0.52 0.21
C ILE A 38 2.51 -1.02 0.92
N SER A 39 2.44 -2.16 1.59
CA SER A 39 3.63 -2.73 2.24
C SER A 39 4.70 -3.11 1.23
N THR A 40 4.32 -3.73 0.11
CA THR A 40 5.22 -4.07 -0.99
C THR A 40 5.94 -2.82 -1.50
N CYS A 41 5.18 -1.73 -1.73
CA CYS A 41 5.68 -0.46 -2.24
C CYS A 41 6.59 0.28 -1.25
N LEU A 42 6.19 0.36 0.03
CA LEU A 42 6.95 1.08 1.07
C LEU A 42 8.25 0.35 1.43
N TRP A 43 8.24 -0.98 1.42
CA TRP A 43 9.39 -1.80 1.82
C TRP A 43 10.22 -2.31 0.64
N ASN A 44 9.83 -1.98 -0.59
CA ASN A 44 10.42 -2.48 -1.84
C ASN A 44 10.66 -4.00 -1.81
N ASP A 45 9.65 -4.71 -1.30
CA ASP A 45 9.69 -6.15 -1.03
C ASP A 45 8.76 -6.86 -2.02
N PRO A 46 9.05 -8.08 -2.49
CA PRO A 46 8.22 -8.74 -3.49
C PRO A 46 6.79 -9.01 -3.00
N ILE A 47 5.82 -8.92 -3.93
CA ILE A 47 4.39 -9.19 -3.64
C ILE A 47 4.24 -10.58 -3.03
N GLU A 48 4.97 -11.57 -3.53
CA GLU A 48 4.95 -12.94 -3.05
C GLU A 48 5.24 -13.08 -1.55
N ASN A 49 6.15 -12.27 -1.02
CA ASN A 49 6.52 -12.29 0.40
C ASN A 49 5.46 -11.58 1.26
N LYS A 50 4.94 -10.42 0.80
CA LYS A 50 3.93 -9.66 1.55
C LYS A 50 2.53 -10.25 1.46
N SER A 51 2.15 -10.87 0.35
CA SER A 51 0.81 -11.41 0.17
C SER A 51 0.52 -12.57 1.13
N SER A 52 1.54 -13.39 1.43
CA SER A 52 1.46 -14.43 2.45
C SER A 52 1.15 -13.87 3.84
N ALA A 53 1.74 -12.73 4.21
CA ALA A 53 1.52 -12.09 5.51
C ALA A 53 0.09 -11.56 5.70
N TYR A 54 -0.62 -11.24 4.61
CA TYR A 54 -1.99 -10.75 4.64
C TYR A 54 -3.03 -11.80 4.18
N ASN A 55 -2.61 -13.06 4.06
CA ASN A 55 -3.45 -14.19 3.62
C ASN A 55 -4.15 -13.92 2.27
N VAL A 56 -3.40 -13.36 1.32
CA VAL A 56 -3.87 -13.09 -0.04
C VAL A 56 -2.94 -13.77 -1.04
N SER A 57 -3.49 -14.28 -2.13
CA SER A 57 -2.66 -14.80 -3.23
C SER A 57 -2.02 -13.63 -3.97
N PRO A 58 -0.73 -13.73 -4.37
CA PRO A 58 -0.08 -12.75 -5.24
C PRO A 58 -0.90 -12.45 -6.49
N GLN A 59 -1.55 -13.47 -7.05
CA GLN A 59 -2.36 -13.35 -8.25
C GLN A 59 -3.64 -12.55 -8.02
N THR A 60 -4.26 -12.67 -6.84
CA THR A 60 -5.39 -11.81 -6.45
C THR A 60 -4.96 -10.36 -6.33
N VAL A 61 -3.78 -10.09 -5.78
CA VAL A 61 -3.24 -8.72 -5.66
C VAL A 61 -3.03 -8.11 -7.04
N ARG A 62 -2.48 -8.88 -7.99
CA ARG A 62 -2.28 -8.46 -9.38
C ARG A 62 -3.61 -8.16 -10.08
N ASN A 63 -4.62 -9.04 -9.95
CA ASN A 63 -5.94 -8.82 -10.55
C ASN A 63 -6.56 -7.50 -10.09
N TYR A 64 -6.54 -7.20 -8.78
CA TYR A 64 -7.05 -5.93 -8.25
C TYR A 64 -6.26 -4.73 -8.76
N ALA A 65 -4.93 -4.85 -8.87
CA ALA A 65 -4.10 -3.80 -9.43
C ALA A 65 -4.36 -3.58 -10.93
N GLU A 66 -4.70 -4.62 -11.69
CA GLU A 66 -5.07 -4.50 -13.10
C GLU A 66 -6.48 -3.90 -13.26
N GLU A 67 -7.45 -4.35 -12.48
CA GLU A 67 -8.85 -3.90 -12.56
C GLU A 67 -9.06 -2.46 -12.05
N GLN A 68 -8.25 -2.02 -11.09
CA GLN A 68 -8.46 -0.73 -10.38
C GLN A 68 -7.21 0.17 -10.43
N GLY A 69 -6.11 -0.27 -11.05
CA GLY A 69 -4.84 0.45 -11.04
C GLY A 69 -4.86 1.77 -11.79
N VAL A 70 -5.63 1.87 -12.89
CA VAL A 70 -5.74 3.12 -13.66
C VAL A 70 -6.42 4.20 -12.81
N GLU A 71 -7.55 3.88 -12.19
CA GLU A 71 -8.29 4.82 -11.33
C GLU A 71 -7.45 5.28 -10.12
N VAL A 72 -6.70 4.37 -9.52
CA VAL A 72 -5.79 4.68 -8.41
C VAL A 72 -4.67 5.61 -8.84
N VAL A 73 -4.06 5.38 -10.01
CA VAL A 73 -2.98 6.23 -10.53
C VAL A 73 -3.51 7.63 -10.85
N GLU A 74 -4.70 7.73 -11.44
CA GLU A 74 -5.33 9.04 -11.72
C GLU A 74 -5.61 9.82 -10.43
N LYS A 75 -6.15 9.16 -9.39
CA LYS A 75 -6.38 9.79 -8.07
C LYS A 75 -5.09 10.19 -7.34
N LEU A 76 -3.96 9.54 -7.61
CA LEU A 76 -2.66 9.88 -7.03
C LEU A 76 -1.99 11.08 -7.71
N LEU A 77 -2.35 11.38 -8.96
CA LEU A 77 -1.78 12.46 -9.75
C LEU A 77 -2.54 13.79 -9.64
N GLN A 78 -3.71 13.80 -8.96
CA GLN A 78 -4.46 15.01 -8.61
C GLN A 78 -3.99 15.60 -7.26
#